data_AF-A0A9D2EEV5-F1
#
_entry.id   AF-A0A9D2EEV5-F1
#
_cell.length_a   1.000
_cell.length_b   1.000
_cell.length_c   1.000
_cell.angle_alpha   90.00
_cell.angle_beta   90.00
_cell.angle_gamma   90.00
#
_symmetry.space_group_name_H-M   'P 1'
#
loop_
_entity.id
_entity.type
_entity.pdbx_description
1 polymer ?
#
loop_
_entity_poly.entity_id
_entity_poly.type
_entity_poly.pdbx_seq_one_letter_code
_entity_poly.pdbx_strand_id
1 'polypeptide(L)'
;MKTTGGQDPIPPPAPAPPSRAAKTGWSTGRVIAAVAAGLVALPLLAGLWLVLSFTFGSGDPHGYALLGGAFLAVVAGILLVCLMPWIFPAALRLRAFGLALLGYLVLVVVVGVVLSNG
;
A
#
# COMPACT_ATOMS: atom_id res chain seq x y z
N MET A 1 -43.29 11.19 67.58
CA MET A 1 -42.23 10.25 67.15
C MET A 1 -42.13 10.31 65.63
N LYS A 2 -41.06 10.91 65.08
CA LYS A 2 -40.75 10.93 63.65
C LYS A 2 -39.34 10.40 63.50
N THR A 3 -39.20 9.22 62.91
CA THR A 3 -37.94 8.51 62.68
C THR A 3 -37.16 9.19 61.57
N THR A 4 -35.96 9.64 61.91
CA THR A 4 -34.96 10.22 61.01
C THR A 4 -34.48 9.12 60.05
N GLY A 5 -34.77 9.27 58.76
CA GLY A 5 -34.21 8.42 57.71
C GLY A 5 -32.73 8.75 57.53
N GLY A 6 -31.86 7.86 58.00
CA GLY A 6 -30.42 7.93 57.70
C GLY A 6 -30.20 7.60 56.23
N GLN A 7 -29.65 8.54 55.46
CA GLN A 7 -29.08 8.25 54.16
C GLN A 7 -27.74 7.53 54.38
N ASP A 8 -27.66 6.27 53.96
CA ASP A 8 -26.40 5.55 53.91
C ASP A 8 -25.43 6.28 52.96
N PRO A 9 -24.13 6.42 53.32
CA PRO A 9 -23.15 7.05 52.45
C PRO A 9 -23.00 6.24 51.16
N ILE A 10 -23.31 6.86 50.02
CA ILE A 10 -23.06 6.25 48.70
C ILE A 10 -21.54 6.03 48.58
N PRO A 11 -21.06 4.78 48.39
CA PRO A 11 -19.63 4.54 48.22
C PRO A 11 -19.11 5.31 46.99
N PRO A 12 -17.89 5.86 47.05
CA PRO A 12 -17.35 6.64 45.94
C PRO A 12 -17.35 5.79 44.66
N PRO A 13 -17.72 6.37 43.51
CA PRO A 13 -17.70 5.64 42.24
C PRO A 13 -16.28 5.11 42.00
N ALA A 14 -16.19 3.82 41.67
CA ALA A 14 -14.93 3.16 41.40
C ALA A 14 -14.13 3.96 40.35
N PRO A 15 -12.80 4.11 40.51
CA PRO A 15 -11.97 4.77 39.51
C PRO A 15 -12.20 4.09 38.15
N ALA A 16 -12.60 4.88 37.15
CA ALA A 16 -12.79 4.36 35.80
C ALA A 16 -11.48 3.66 35.37
N PRO A 17 -11.55 2.45 34.80
CA PRO A 17 -10.36 1.75 34.35
C PRO A 17 -9.58 2.68 33.41
N PRO A 18 -8.24 2.77 33.54
CA PRO A 18 -7.45 3.63 32.69
C PRO A 18 -7.76 3.24 31.25
N SER A 19 -8.37 4.18 30.51
CA SER A 19 -8.59 4.02 29.08
C SER A 19 -7.22 3.80 28.47
N ARG A 20 -6.85 2.54 28.19
CA ARG A 20 -5.68 2.23 27.39
C ARG A 20 -5.98 2.81 26.02
N ALA A 21 -5.62 4.08 25.81
CA ALA A 21 -5.46 4.66 24.50
C ALA A 21 -4.41 3.78 23.83
N ALA A 22 -4.87 2.77 23.09
CA ALA A 22 -4.02 1.85 22.36
C ALA A 22 -3.27 2.73 21.37
N LYS A 23 -2.00 3.01 21.67
CA LYS A 23 -1.11 3.77 20.80
C LYS A 23 -1.16 3.06 19.45
N THR A 24 -1.88 3.65 18.50
CA THR A 24 -2.11 3.08 17.18
C THR A 24 -0.86 3.33 16.34
N GLY A 25 0.26 2.75 16.79
CA GLY A 25 1.54 2.85 16.11
C GLY A 25 1.59 1.91 14.92
N TRP A 26 2.34 2.30 13.89
CA TRP A 26 2.71 1.36 12.83
C TRP A 26 3.60 0.26 13.42
N SER A 27 3.27 -1.00 13.13
CA SER A 27 4.16 -2.11 13.49
C SER A 27 5.42 -2.06 12.63
N THR A 28 6.57 -2.41 13.21
CA THR A 28 7.87 -2.45 12.51
C THR A 28 7.81 -3.22 11.18
N GLY A 29 7.07 -4.34 11.15
CA GLY A 29 6.88 -5.13 9.92
C GLY A 29 6.18 -4.39 8.78
N ARG A 30 5.24 -3.49 9.09
CA ARG A 30 4.55 -2.67 8.08
C ARG A 30 5.46 -1.59 7.53
N VAL A 31 6.34 -1.02 8.36
CA VAL A 31 7.37 -0.08 7.93
C VAL A 31 8.35 -0.76 6.97
N ILE A 32 8.86 -1.94 7.32
CA ILE A 32 9.75 -2.72 6.45
C ILE A 32 9.07 -3.03 5.11
N ALA A 33 7.81 -3.49 5.14
CA ALA A 33 7.05 -3.76 3.92
C ALA A 33 6.87 -2.50 3.05
N ALA A 34 6.60 -1.35 3.66
CA ALA A 34 6.45 -0.08 2.93
C ALA A 34 7.78 0.37 2.31
N VAL A 35 8.89 0.25 3.03
CA VAL A 35 10.23 0.55 2.50
C VAL A 35 10.57 -0.39 1.35
N ALA A 36 10.34 -1.69 1.50
CA ALA A 36 10.58 -2.68 0.45
C ALA A 36 9.71 -2.39 -0.79
N ALA A 37 8.44 -2.04 -0.62
CA ALA A 37 7.57 -1.62 -1.72
C ALA A 37 8.10 -0.35 -2.40
N GLY A 38 8.57 0.63 -1.63
CA GLY A 38 9.20 1.84 -2.17
C GLY A 38 10.46 1.53 -3.00
N LEU A 39 11.31 0.63 -2.53
CA LEU A 39 12.50 0.20 -3.27
C LEU A 39 12.15 -0.54 -4.56
N VAL A 40 11.08 -1.35 -4.56
CA VAL A 40 10.57 -2.04 -5.75
C VAL A 40 9.85 -1.09 -6.72
N ALA A 41 9.28 0.02 -6.23
CA ALA A 41 8.67 1.02 -7.09
C ALA A 41 9.70 1.75 -7.97
N LEU A 42 10.96 1.89 -7.53
CA LEU A 42 12.02 2.52 -8.32
C LEU A 42 12.28 1.81 -9.67
N PRO A 43 12.56 0.50 -9.74
CA PRO A 43 12.74 -0.19 -11.00
C PRO A 43 11.44 -0.20 -11.84
N LEU A 44 10.27 -0.24 -11.22
CA LEU A 44 9.00 -0.11 -11.95
C LEU A 44 8.92 1.23 -12.69
N LEU A 45 9.21 2.33 -11.99
CA LEU A 45 9.20 3.67 -12.57
C LEU A 45 10.28 3.83 -13.65
N ALA A 46 11.48 3.29 -13.42
CA ALA A 46 12.55 3.27 -14.42
C ALA A 46 12.14 2.48 -15.68
N GLY A 47 11.50 1.32 -15.50
CA GLY A 47 11.00 0.52 -16.62
C GLY A 47 9.93 1.23 -17.44
N LEU A 48 8.95 1.84 -16.77
CA LEU A 48 7.92 2.67 -17.40
C LEU A 48 8.52 3.86 -18.15
N TRP A 49 9.50 4.54 -17.55
CA TRP A 49 10.21 5.64 -18.20
C TRP A 49 10.90 5.21 -19.49
N LEU A 50 11.60 4.06 -19.48
CA LEU A 50 12.26 3.54 -20.68
C LEU A 50 11.27 3.19 -21.79
N VAL A 51 10.17 2.53 -21.43
CA VAL A 51 9.09 2.18 -22.37
C VAL A 51 8.50 3.44 -23.02
N LEU A 52 8.11 4.42 -22.20
CA LEU A 52 7.52 5.67 -22.70
C LEU A 52 8.54 6.50 -23.50
N SER A 53 9.79 6.54 -23.06
CA SER A 53 10.86 7.24 -23.80
C SER A 53 11.04 6.65 -25.19
N PHE A 54 10.99 5.32 -25.32
CA PHE A 54 11.02 4.65 -26.62
C PHE A 54 9.86 5.09 -27.52
N THR A 55 8.63 5.06 -27.01
CA THR A 55 7.43 5.48 -27.76
C THR A 55 7.50 6.94 -28.21
N PHE A 56 8.02 7.83 -27.38
CA PHE A 56 8.06 9.27 -27.68
C PHE A 56 9.38 9.76 -28.32
N GLY A 57 10.19 8.83 -28.85
CA GLY A 57 11.33 9.19 -29.71
C GLY A 57 12.71 9.01 -29.08
N SER A 58 12.92 7.98 -28.25
CA SER A 58 14.28 7.59 -27.89
C SER A 58 14.98 7.08 -29.16
N GLY A 59 16.17 7.59 -29.42
CA GLY A 59 16.99 7.19 -30.57
C GLY A 59 17.59 5.78 -30.44
N ASP A 60 16.91 4.85 -29.77
CA ASP A 60 17.33 3.45 -29.62
C ASP A 60 16.95 2.66 -30.89
N PRO A 61 17.92 2.33 -31.76
CA PRO A 61 17.64 1.65 -33.03
C PRO A 61 17.28 0.18 -32.85
N HIS A 62 17.60 -0.40 -31.69
CA HIS A 62 17.53 -1.84 -31.44
C HIS A 62 16.35 -2.24 -30.55
N GLY A 63 15.69 -1.27 -29.90
CA GLY A 63 14.53 -1.51 -29.04
C GLY A 63 14.87 -2.17 -27.70
N TYR A 64 16.13 -2.12 -27.27
CA TYR A 64 16.55 -2.64 -25.97
C TYR A 64 15.92 -1.87 -24.81
N ALA A 65 15.68 -0.57 -24.98
CA ALA A 65 14.97 0.25 -24.01
C ALA A 65 13.52 -0.23 -23.82
N LEU A 66 12.84 -0.59 -24.91
CA LEU A 66 11.49 -1.12 -24.85
C LEU A 66 11.46 -2.50 -24.18
N LEU A 67 12.30 -3.44 -24.64
CA LEU A 67 12.32 -4.80 -24.12
C LEU A 67 12.75 -4.83 -22.64
N GLY A 68 13.84 -4.13 -22.32
CA GLY A 68 14.37 -4.03 -20.97
C GLY A 68 13.41 -3.29 -20.03
N GLY A 69 12.83 -2.18 -20.50
CA GLY A 69 11.86 -1.40 -19.74
C GLY A 69 10.58 -2.18 -19.45
N ALA A 70 10.04 -2.89 -20.45
CA ALA A 70 8.85 -3.71 -20.29
C ALA A 70 9.08 -4.87 -19.32
N PHE A 71 10.20 -5.60 -19.47
CA PHE A 71 10.56 -6.68 -18.55
C PHE A 71 10.70 -6.17 -17.11
N LEU A 72 11.42 -5.05 -16.93
CA LEU A 72 11.64 -4.45 -15.62
C LEU A 72 10.32 -3.98 -14.99
N ALA A 73 9.45 -3.33 -15.76
CA ALA A 73 8.14 -2.88 -15.30
C ALA A 73 7.23 -4.07 -14.91
N VAL A 74 7.25 -5.16 -15.67
CA VAL A 74 6.44 -6.34 -15.37
C VAL A 74 6.89 -7.02 -14.08
N VAL A 75 8.19 -7.29 -13.96
CA VAL A 75 8.75 -7.98 -12.78
C VAL A 75 8.56 -7.13 -11.53
N ALA A 76 8.90 -5.83 -11.59
CA ALA A 76 8.75 -4.93 -10.46
C ALA A 76 7.27 -4.71 -10.10
N GLY A 77 6.38 -4.63 -11.07
CA GLY A 77 4.94 -4.49 -10.85
C GLY A 77 4.34 -5.69 -10.14
N ILE A 78 4.67 -6.92 -10.56
CA ILE A 78 4.24 -8.15 -9.87
C ILE A 78 4.74 -8.17 -8.43
N LEU A 79 6.03 -7.87 -8.21
CA LEU A 79 6.60 -7.78 -6.87
C LEU A 79 5.84 -6.75 -6.02
N LEU A 80 5.54 -5.58 -6.57
CA LEU A 80 4.81 -4.53 -5.85
C LEU A 80 3.41 -4.98 -5.44
N VAL A 81 2.67 -5.66 -6.32
CA VAL A 81 1.34 -6.23 -6.01
C VAL A 81 1.43 -7.25 -4.87
N CYS A 82 2.46 -8.09 -4.88
CA CYS A 82 2.70 -9.09 -3.83
C CYS A 82 3.10 -8.45 -2.48
N LEU A 83 3.86 -7.36 -2.50
CA LEU A 83 4.29 -6.65 -1.29
C LEU A 83 3.17 -5.80 -0.68
N MET A 84 2.27 -5.25 -1.50
CA MET A 84 1.23 -4.33 -1.06
C MET A 84 0.36 -4.83 0.13
N PRO A 85 -0.14 -6.09 0.17
CA PRO A 85 -0.93 -6.55 1.31
C PRO A 85 -0.18 -6.50 2.65
N TRP A 86 1.16 -6.56 2.65
CA TRP A 86 1.94 -6.58 3.89
C TRP A 86 2.06 -5.20 4.57
N ILE A 87 1.73 -4.13 3.84
CA ILE A 87 1.65 -2.76 4.38
C ILE A 87 0.39 -2.56 5.23
N PHE A 88 -0.63 -3.40 5.04
CA PHE A 88 -1.94 -3.29 5.68
C PHE A 88 -2.15 -4.33 6.81
N PRO A 89 -3.01 -4.02 7.79
CA PRO A 89 -3.37 -4.99 8.83
C PRO A 89 -4.08 -6.21 8.22
N ALA A 90 -4.03 -7.36 8.91
CA ALA A 90 -4.51 -8.65 8.42
C ALA A 90 -5.93 -8.61 7.82
N ALA A 91 -6.84 -7.87 8.45
CA ALA A 91 -8.23 -7.71 8.01
C ALA A 91 -8.40 -7.02 6.63
N LEU A 92 -7.41 -6.24 6.20
CA LEU A 92 -7.46 -5.45 4.96
C LEU A 92 -6.59 -6.02 3.83
N ARG A 93 -5.78 -7.05 4.10
CA ARG A 93 -4.79 -7.57 3.13
C ARG A 93 -5.41 -8.00 1.81
N LEU A 94 -6.54 -8.71 1.85
CA LEU A 94 -7.18 -9.20 0.62
C LEU A 94 -7.73 -8.04 -0.23
N ARG A 95 -8.30 -7.01 0.41
CA ARG A 95 -8.77 -5.81 -0.29
C ARG A 95 -7.60 -5.01 -0.87
N ALA A 96 -6.53 -4.86 -0.10
CA ALA A 96 -5.32 -4.19 -0.54
C ALA A 96 -4.66 -4.92 -1.73
N PHE A 97 -4.59 -6.25 -1.68
CA PHE A 97 -4.12 -7.06 -2.80
C PHE A 97 -5.01 -6.90 -4.04
N GLY A 98 -6.33 -6.97 -3.89
CA GLY A 98 -7.28 -6.77 -4.99
C GLY A 98 -7.15 -5.38 -5.64
N LEU A 99 -7.03 -4.32 -4.83
CA LEU A 99 -6.81 -2.96 -5.33
C LEU A 99 -5.44 -2.80 -6.00
N ALA A 100 -4.39 -3.40 -5.45
CA ALA A 100 -3.05 -3.36 -6.04
C ALA A 100 -3.03 -4.08 -7.39
N LEU A 101 -3.62 -5.27 -7.46
CA LEU A 101 -3.75 -6.05 -8.68
C LEU A 101 -4.55 -5.29 -9.72
N LEU A 102 -5.70 -4.71 -9.34
CA LEU A 102 -6.52 -3.90 -10.23
C LEU A 102 -5.75 -2.69 -10.77
N GLY A 103 -5.06 -1.95 -9.90
CA GLY A 103 -4.24 -0.81 -10.30
C GLY A 103 -3.11 -1.22 -11.25
N TYR A 104 -2.47 -2.36 -11.00
CA TYR A 104 -1.44 -2.90 -11.89
C TYR A 104 -2.00 -3.35 -13.23
N LEU A 105 -3.17 -4.00 -13.27
CA LEU A 105 -3.82 -4.38 -14.52
C LEU A 105 -4.21 -3.14 -15.35
N VAL A 106 -4.75 -2.10 -14.72
CA VAL A 106 -5.05 -0.83 -15.39
C VAL A 106 -3.76 -0.23 -15.97
N LEU A 107 -2.67 -0.21 -15.21
CA LEU A 107 -1.37 0.26 -15.69
C LEU A 107 -0.90 -0.53 -16.93
N VAL A 108 -0.94 -1.86 -16.89
CA VAL A 108 -0.54 -2.73 -18.01
C VAL A 108 -1.39 -2.44 -19.25
N VAL A 109 -2.70 -2.30 -19.09
CA VAL A 109 -3.61 -1.98 -20.21
C VAL A 109 -3.30 -0.60 -20.78
N VAL A 110 -3.14 0.41 -19.93
CA VAL A 110 -2.83 1.79 -20.38
C VAL A 110 -1.50 1.82 -21.14
N VAL A 111 -0.44 1.20 -20.60
CA VAL A 111 0.86 1.13 -21.28
C VAL A 111 0.74 0.36 -22.59
N GLY A 112 0.02 -0.76 -22.61
CA GLY A 112 -0.21 -1.53 -23.83
C GLY A 112 -0.95 -0.73 -24.91
N VAL A 113 -1.95 0.06 -24.51
CA VAL A 113 -2.68 0.97 -25.41
C VAL A 113 -1.77 2.07 -25.92
N VAL A 114 -0.93 2.67 -25.07
CA VAL A 114 0.04 3.68 -25.52
C VAL A 114 1.00 3.08 -26.55
N LEU A 115 1.48 1.86 -26.32
CA LEU A 115 2.36 1.16 -27.24
C LEU A 115 1.69 0.74 -28.55
N SER A 116 0.38 0.49 -28.57
CA SER A 116 -0.34 0.17 -29.80
C SER A 116 -0.68 1.39 -30.66
N ASN A 117 -0.59 2.60 -30.11
CA ASN A 117 -0.96 3.85 -30.78
C ASN A 117 0.21 4.79 -31.05
N GLY A 118 1.39 4.51 -30.50
CA GLY A 118 2.62 5.27 -30.73
C GLY A 118 3.49 4.72 -31.84
#